data_AF-A0A3D5ZAW0-F1
#
_entry.id   AF-A0A3D5ZAW0-F1
#
_cell.length_a   1.000
_cell.length_b   1.000
_cell.length_c   1.000
_cell.angle_alpha   90.00
_cell.angle_beta   90.00
_cell.angle_gamma   90.00
#
_symmetry.space_group_name_H-M   'P 1'
#
loop_
_entity.id
_entity.type
_entity.pdbx_description
1 polymer ?
#
loop_
_entity_poly.entity_id
_entity_poly.type
_entity_poly.pdbx_seq_one_letter_code
_entity_poly.pdbx_strand_id
1 'polypeptide(L)'
;MAFHEVYDSIYSKDLRNEPKKFIEAFNRNQILIEGQNISNDKLIYAKVTRLKSDYALSIAQTGSYNKALPEIEKALSLIKEHPQGKNSKLLGTEHYAELLFARGVVNFRGKQYKKSIQDLGLLASEFPENEKYTSWLKNANAYKLYRLERAFYFTIVTTLFVYLLFDGIHYLLDRFLIVFFAACLLSIVVLEIIKWRRTKTS
;
A
#
# COMPACT_ATOMS: atom_id res chain seq x y z
N MET A 1 -25.23 -25.79 -8.58
CA MET A 1 -23.94 -25.99 -7.91
C MET A 1 -24.09 -25.48 -6.49
N ALA A 2 -23.79 -26.31 -5.49
CA ALA A 2 -23.83 -25.91 -4.08
C ALA A 2 -22.59 -25.07 -3.71
N PHE A 3 -22.68 -24.25 -2.67
CA PHE A 3 -21.56 -23.40 -2.21
C PHE A 3 -20.29 -24.21 -1.92
N HIS A 4 -20.42 -25.38 -1.30
CA HIS A 4 -19.26 -26.24 -1.01
C HIS A 4 -18.60 -26.77 -2.28
N GLU A 5 -19.36 -27.15 -3.30
CA GLU A 5 -18.82 -27.57 -4.58
C GLU A 5 -18.05 -26.43 -5.28
N VAL A 6 -18.55 -25.19 -5.20
CA VAL A 6 -17.85 -24.02 -5.73
C VAL A 6 -16.52 -23.84 -4.99
N TYR A 7 -16.55 -23.80 -3.65
CA TYR A 7 -15.35 -23.65 -2.83
C TYR A 7 -14.34 -24.75 -3.16
N ASP A 8 -14.76 -26.01 -3.13
CA ASP A 8 -13.87 -27.15 -3.36
C ASP A 8 -13.34 -27.14 -4.80
N SER A 9 -14.13 -26.73 -5.80
CA SER A 9 -13.66 -26.62 -7.18
C SER A 9 -12.57 -25.56 -7.39
N ILE A 10 -12.61 -24.47 -6.61
CA ILE A 10 -11.63 -23.38 -6.69
C ILE A 10 -10.31 -23.82 -6.05
N TYR A 11 -10.36 -24.45 -4.88
CA TYR A 11 -9.16 -24.82 -4.13
C TYR A 11 -8.57 -26.17 -4.52
N SER A 12 -9.36 -27.15 -4.99
CA SER A 12 -8.84 -28.45 -5.48
C SER A 12 -7.99 -28.30 -6.75
N LYS A 13 -8.27 -27.28 -7.56
CA LYS A 13 -7.52 -26.94 -8.78
C LYS A 13 -6.36 -25.97 -8.53
N ASP A 14 -6.07 -25.66 -7.26
CA ASP A 14 -5.02 -24.73 -6.84
C ASP A 14 -5.07 -23.36 -7.56
N LEU A 15 -6.27 -22.85 -7.82
CA LEU A 15 -6.44 -21.60 -8.57
C LEU A 15 -5.88 -20.38 -7.83
N ARG A 16 -5.51 -20.50 -6.55
CA ARG A 16 -4.84 -19.43 -5.77
C ARG A 16 -3.56 -18.96 -6.45
N ASN A 17 -2.87 -19.84 -7.16
CA ASN A 17 -1.64 -19.53 -7.89
C ASN A 17 -1.90 -18.96 -9.28
N GLU A 18 -3.15 -18.88 -9.72
CA GLU A 18 -3.56 -18.37 -11.03
C GLU A 18 -4.58 -17.23 -10.89
N PRO A 19 -4.14 -16.00 -10.56
CA PRO A 19 -5.03 -14.92 -10.12
C PRO A 19 -6.16 -14.60 -11.10
N LYS A 20 -5.88 -14.67 -12.41
CA LYS A 20 -6.88 -14.44 -13.45
C LYS A 20 -7.98 -15.51 -13.45
N LYS A 21 -7.60 -16.79 -13.34
CA LYS A 21 -8.55 -17.90 -13.28
C LYS A 21 -9.35 -17.89 -11.97
N PHE A 22 -8.71 -17.52 -10.87
CA PHE A 22 -9.41 -17.33 -9.59
C PHE A 22 -10.50 -16.27 -9.69
N ILE A 23 -10.16 -15.08 -10.23
CA ILE A 23 -11.11 -13.98 -10.43
C ILE A 23 -12.29 -14.44 -11.30
N GLU A 24 -12.01 -15.14 -12.40
CA GLU A 24 -13.06 -15.64 -13.29
C GLU A 24 -13.98 -16.66 -12.59
N ALA A 25 -13.41 -17.63 -11.87
CA ALA A 25 -14.16 -18.63 -11.14
C ALA A 25 -15.01 -18.00 -10.02
N PHE A 26 -14.47 -17.01 -9.31
CA PHE A 26 -15.19 -16.26 -8.29
C PHE A 26 -16.35 -15.47 -8.90
N ASN A 27 -16.10 -14.69 -9.96
CA ASN A 27 -17.11 -13.86 -10.62
C ASN A 27 -18.28 -14.70 -11.17
N ARG A 28 -17.99 -15.87 -11.75
CA ARG A 28 -19.03 -16.80 -12.25
C ARG A 28 -19.97 -17.30 -11.14
N ASN A 29 -19.51 -17.32 -9.89
CA ASN A 29 -20.25 -17.83 -8.74
C ASN A 29 -20.56 -16.77 -7.68
N GLN A 30 -20.40 -15.48 -8.01
CA GLN A 30 -20.46 -14.38 -7.04
C GLN A 30 -21.78 -14.36 -6.26
N ILE A 31 -22.92 -14.52 -6.94
CA ILE A 31 -24.25 -14.51 -6.32
C ILE A 31 -24.37 -15.61 -5.25
N LEU A 32 -23.84 -16.81 -5.54
CA LEU A 32 -23.87 -17.93 -4.60
C LEU A 32 -22.97 -17.69 -3.39
N ILE A 33 -21.79 -17.09 -3.61
CA ILE A 33 -20.83 -16.80 -2.54
C ILE A 33 -21.33 -15.66 -1.64
N GLU A 34 -21.88 -14.60 -2.23
CA GLU A 34 -22.37 -13.42 -1.49
C GLU A 34 -23.70 -13.67 -0.78
N GLY A 35 -24.53 -14.60 -1.28
CA GLY A 35 -25.80 -14.97 -0.67
C GLY A 35 -25.70 -15.88 0.56
N GLN A 36 -24.49 -16.31 0.96
CA GLN A 36 -24.31 -17.18 2.13
C GLN A 36 -24.61 -16.46 3.45
N ASN A 37 -25.40 -17.08 4.32
CA ASN A 37 -25.61 -16.58 5.69
C ASN A 37 -24.43 -16.98 6.58
N ILE A 38 -23.59 -16.01 6.90
CA ILE A 38 -22.34 -16.20 7.66
C ILE A 38 -22.51 -16.05 9.18
N SER A 39 -23.67 -15.59 9.67
CA SER A 39 -23.81 -15.17 11.08
C SER A 39 -23.78 -16.33 12.08
N ASN A 40 -24.24 -17.51 11.67
CA ASN A 40 -24.49 -18.64 12.58
C ASN A 40 -23.64 -19.88 12.29
N ASP A 41 -22.88 -19.89 11.19
CA ASP A 41 -22.08 -21.04 10.79
C ASP A 41 -20.60 -20.66 10.64
N LYS A 42 -19.79 -21.16 11.58
CA LYS A 42 -18.34 -20.92 11.63
C LYS A 42 -17.61 -21.45 10.38
N LEU A 43 -18.03 -22.59 9.85
CA LEU A 43 -17.40 -23.20 8.67
C LEU A 43 -17.71 -22.38 7.42
N ILE A 44 -18.98 -22.00 7.24
CA ILE A 44 -19.39 -21.12 6.13
C ILE A 44 -18.69 -19.77 6.24
N TYR A 45 -18.66 -19.16 7.42
CA TYR A 45 -17.93 -17.92 7.67
C TYR A 45 -16.45 -18.03 7.25
N ALA A 46 -15.75 -19.09 7.69
CA ALA A 46 -14.35 -19.29 7.33
C ALA A 46 -14.16 -19.46 5.82
N LYS A 47 -15.00 -20.26 5.15
CA LYS A 47 -14.94 -20.48 3.70
C LYS A 47 -15.21 -19.21 2.90
N VAL A 48 -16.26 -18.46 3.25
CA VAL A 48 -16.63 -17.20 2.59
C VAL A 48 -15.55 -16.15 2.80
N THR A 49 -15.05 -16.01 4.02
CA THR A 49 -13.98 -15.05 4.36
C THR A 49 -12.72 -15.34 3.55
N ARG A 50 -12.31 -16.61 3.49
CA ARG A 50 -11.16 -17.02 2.68
C ARG A 50 -11.35 -16.71 1.20
N LEU A 51 -12.48 -17.12 0.61
CA LEU A 51 -12.80 -16.84 -0.79
C LEU A 51 -12.76 -15.35 -1.11
N LYS A 52 -13.39 -14.50 -0.28
CA LYS A 52 -13.40 -13.05 -0.50
C LYS A 52 -12.00 -12.44 -0.33
N SER A 53 -11.22 -12.96 0.61
CA SER A 53 -9.83 -12.50 0.82
C SER A 53 -8.95 -12.85 -0.38
N ASP A 54 -8.95 -14.12 -0.81
CA ASP A 54 -8.16 -14.59 -1.95
C ASP A 54 -8.60 -13.92 -3.27
N TYR A 55 -9.90 -13.63 -3.42
CA TYR A 55 -10.41 -12.83 -4.53
C TYR A 55 -9.80 -11.42 -4.54
N ALA A 56 -9.88 -10.70 -3.42
CA ALA A 56 -9.34 -9.36 -3.28
C ALA A 56 -7.82 -9.32 -3.53
N LEU A 57 -7.08 -10.30 -3.01
CA LEU A 57 -5.65 -10.48 -3.24
C LEU A 57 -5.35 -10.76 -4.72
N SER A 58 -6.12 -11.61 -5.37
CA SER A 58 -5.98 -11.92 -6.80
C SER A 58 -6.16 -10.67 -7.66
N ILE A 59 -7.16 -9.84 -7.38
CA ILE A 59 -7.35 -8.56 -8.09
C ILE A 59 -6.14 -7.65 -7.90
N ALA A 60 -5.61 -7.56 -6.67
CA ALA A 60 -4.42 -6.76 -6.39
C ALA A 60 -3.19 -7.25 -7.18
N GLN A 61 -2.99 -8.57 -7.26
CA GLN A 61 -1.88 -9.19 -7.99
C GLN A 61 -1.95 -8.94 -9.50
N THR A 62 -3.15 -8.81 -10.07
CA THR A 62 -3.31 -8.44 -11.50
C THR A 62 -3.04 -6.96 -11.80
N GLY A 63 -2.71 -6.15 -10.79
CA GLY A 63 -2.43 -4.72 -10.96
C GLY A 63 -3.68 -3.82 -11.02
N SER A 64 -4.88 -4.40 -10.84
CA SER A 64 -6.15 -3.67 -10.88
C SER A 64 -6.43 -2.95 -9.55
N TYR A 65 -5.54 -2.06 -9.13
CA TYR A 65 -5.52 -1.46 -7.79
C TYR A 65 -6.82 -0.74 -7.40
N ASN A 66 -7.44 -0.02 -8.34
CA ASN A 66 -8.71 0.69 -8.11
C ASN A 66 -9.87 -0.26 -7.80
N LYS A 67 -9.85 -1.48 -8.38
CA LYS A 67 -10.84 -2.52 -8.11
C LYS A 67 -10.48 -3.34 -6.87
N ALA A 68 -9.18 -3.54 -6.63
CA ALA A 68 -8.70 -4.32 -5.49
C ALA A 68 -9.04 -3.67 -4.15
N LEU A 69 -8.83 -2.35 -4.03
CA LEU A 69 -9.01 -1.64 -2.76
C LEU A 69 -10.38 -1.86 -2.09
N PRO A 70 -11.52 -1.63 -2.77
CA PRO A 70 -12.83 -1.85 -2.14
C PRO A 70 -13.06 -3.31 -1.75
N GLU A 71 -12.57 -4.28 -2.52
CA GLU A 71 -12.70 -5.70 -2.18
C GLU A 71 -11.83 -6.10 -0.99
N ILE A 72 -10.62 -5.55 -0.88
CA ILE A 72 -9.75 -5.72 0.29
C ILE A 72 -10.41 -5.12 1.54
N GLU A 73 -11.01 -3.94 1.43
CA GLU A 73 -11.71 -3.30 2.54
C GLU A 73 -12.92 -4.12 3.00
N LYS A 74 -13.73 -4.64 2.07
CA LYS A 74 -14.83 -5.56 2.40
C LYS A 74 -14.34 -6.81 3.13
N ALA A 75 -13.26 -7.44 2.66
CA ALA A 75 -12.69 -8.62 3.30
C ALA A 75 -12.15 -8.31 4.71
N LEU A 76 -11.47 -7.18 4.89
CA LEU A 76 -10.98 -6.74 6.20
C LEU A 76 -12.13 -6.42 7.18
N SER A 77 -13.21 -5.77 6.72
CA SER A 77 -14.38 -5.50 7.54
C SER A 77 -15.05 -6.79 7.99
N LEU A 78 -15.22 -7.75 7.06
CA LEU A 78 -15.77 -9.08 7.35
C LEU A 78 -15.00 -9.78 8.48
N ILE A 79 -13.67 -9.73 8.45
CA ILE A 79 -12.81 -10.32 9.49
C ILE A 79 -12.97 -9.61 10.84
N LYS A 80 -13.07 -8.27 10.84
CA LYS A 80 -13.13 -7.45 12.05
C LYS A 80 -14.47 -7.51 12.76
N GLU A 81 -15.56 -7.53 12.00
CA GLU A 81 -16.92 -7.42 12.52
C GLU A 81 -17.43 -8.73 13.11
N HIS A 82 -16.86 -9.86 12.69
CA HIS A 82 -17.28 -11.17 13.19
C HIS A 82 -16.90 -11.37 14.68
N PRO A 83 -17.76 -11.98 15.51
CA PRO A 83 -17.49 -12.20 16.94
C PRO A 83 -16.17 -12.91 17.24
N GLN A 84 -15.74 -13.81 16.35
CA GLN A 84 -14.46 -14.51 16.47
C GLN A 84 -13.24 -13.64 16.13
N GLY A 85 -13.42 -12.59 15.32
CA GLY A 85 -12.38 -11.61 15.02
C GLY A 85 -12.07 -10.70 16.21
N LYS A 86 -13.10 -10.29 16.97
CA LYS A 86 -12.94 -9.40 18.15
C LYS A 86 -12.10 -9.99 19.28
N ASN A 87 -12.07 -11.32 19.43
CA ASN A 87 -11.40 -12.00 20.54
C ASN A 87 -10.00 -12.55 20.20
N SER A 88 -9.53 -12.39 18.96
CA SER A 88 -8.22 -12.88 18.51
C SER A 88 -7.28 -11.70 18.23
N LYS A 89 -5.97 -11.89 18.42
CA LYS A 89 -4.97 -11.00 17.83
C LYS A 89 -5.09 -11.14 16.30
N LEU A 90 -5.93 -10.31 15.67
CA LEU A 90 -6.23 -10.36 14.24
C LEU A 90 -4.96 -10.39 13.37
N LEU A 91 -3.92 -9.65 13.77
CA LEU A 91 -2.62 -9.62 13.12
C LEU A 91 -1.89 -10.98 13.13
N GLY A 92 -2.16 -11.85 14.11
CA GLY A 92 -1.60 -13.20 14.17
C GLY A 92 -2.20 -14.17 13.15
N THR A 93 -3.26 -13.76 12.42
CA THR A 93 -3.79 -14.55 11.31
C THR A 93 -3.09 -14.15 10.01
N GLU A 94 -2.45 -15.12 9.35
CA GLU A 94 -1.71 -14.91 8.09
C GLU A 94 -2.56 -14.16 7.04
N HIS A 95 -3.84 -14.52 6.92
CA HIS A 95 -4.74 -13.92 5.93
C HIS A 95 -5.03 -12.44 6.20
N TYR A 96 -5.19 -12.05 7.47
CA TYR A 96 -5.42 -10.65 7.81
C TYR A 96 -4.16 -9.81 7.56
N ALA A 97 -2.99 -10.35 7.90
CA ALA A 97 -1.71 -9.71 7.61
C ALA A 97 -1.48 -9.57 6.09
N GLU A 98 -1.79 -10.59 5.29
CA GLU A 98 -1.72 -10.54 3.82
C GLU A 98 -2.64 -9.47 3.24
N LEU A 99 -3.89 -9.36 3.72
CA LEU A 99 -4.83 -8.33 3.28
C LEU A 99 -4.37 -6.92 3.66
N LEU A 100 -3.86 -6.72 4.87
CA LEU A 100 -3.27 -5.44 5.27
C LEU A 100 -2.07 -5.09 4.40
N PHE A 101 -1.22 -6.07 4.10
CA PHE A 101 -0.06 -5.87 3.25
C PHE A 101 -0.50 -5.47 1.83
N ALA A 102 -1.45 -6.20 1.26
CA ALA A 102 -2.02 -5.89 -0.05
C ALA A 102 -2.65 -4.48 -0.07
N ARG A 103 -3.41 -4.10 0.97
CA ARG A 103 -3.96 -2.73 1.10
C ARG A 103 -2.86 -1.68 1.16
N GLY A 104 -1.79 -1.95 1.91
CA GLY A 104 -0.61 -1.10 2.02
C GLY A 104 0.07 -0.89 0.67
N VAL A 105 0.25 -1.95 -0.12
CA VAL A 105 0.84 -1.92 -1.47
C VAL A 105 -0.07 -1.20 -2.46
N VAL A 106 -1.37 -1.51 -2.46
CA VAL A 106 -2.38 -0.87 -3.33
C VAL A 106 -2.42 0.63 -3.07
N ASN A 107 -2.42 1.05 -1.80
CA ASN A 107 -2.36 2.47 -1.42
C ASN A 107 -1.05 3.12 -1.85
N PHE A 108 0.10 2.43 -1.74
CA PHE A 108 1.38 2.95 -2.23
C PHE A 108 1.33 3.22 -3.73
N ARG A 109 0.86 2.24 -4.51
CA ARG A 109 0.72 2.34 -5.97
C ARG A 109 -0.28 3.42 -6.38
N GLY A 110 -1.37 3.57 -5.62
CA GLY A 110 -2.36 4.64 -5.75
C GLY A 110 -1.90 6.00 -5.22
N LYS A 111 -0.64 6.17 -4.85
CA LYS A 111 -0.06 7.42 -4.28
C LYS A 111 -0.71 7.89 -2.97
N GLN A 112 -1.44 7.02 -2.27
CA GLN A 112 -2.03 7.26 -0.96
C GLN A 112 -1.02 6.89 0.16
N TYR A 113 0.17 7.49 0.12
CA TYR A 113 1.30 7.09 0.96
C TYR A 113 1.03 7.13 2.45
N LYS A 114 0.21 8.08 2.94
CA LYS A 114 -0.14 8.15 4.37
C LYS A 114 -0.85 6.88 4.84
N LYS A 115 -1.81 6.37 4.06
CA LYS A 115 -2.54 5.13 4.36
C LYS A 115 -1.63 3.91 4.22
N SER A 116 -0.79 3.90 3.18
CA SER A 116 0.21 2.85 2.98
C SER A 116 1.17 2.71 4.17
N ILE A 117 1.72 3.83 4.66
CA ILE A 117 2.62 3.86 5.83
C ILE A 117 1.91 3.35 7.09
N GLN A 118 0.63 3.67 7.25
CA GLN A 118 -0.15 3.19 8.41
C GLN A 118 -0.26 1.65 8.41
N ASP A 119 -0.64 1.06 7.29
CA ASP A 119 -0.80 -0.40 7.18
C ASP A 119 0.54 -1.14 7.25
N LEU A 120 1.54 -0.68 6.48
CA LEU A 120 2.87 -1.29 6.46
C LEU A 120 3.62 -1.07 7.77
N GLY A 121 3.38 0.05 8.44
CA GLY A 121 3.95 0.36 9.76
C GLY A 121 3.46 -0.60 10.83
N LEU A 122 2.15 -0.88 10.84
CA LEU A 122 1.55 -1.86 11.73
C LEU A 122 2.13 -3.26 11.52
N LEU A 123 2.32 -3.66 10.25
CA LEU A 123 2.90 -4.96 9.92
C LEU A 123 4.38 -5.06 10.30
N ALA A 124 5.17 -4.02 10.02
CA ALA A 124 6.59 -4.02 10.37
C ALA A 124 6.83 -3.96 11.88
N SER A 125 5.93 -3.33 12.65
CA SER A 125 6.04 -3.32 14.12
C SER A 125 5.70 -4.67 14.74
N GLU A 126 4.72 -5.38 14.18
CA GLU A 126 4.32 -6.71 14.68
C GLU A 126 5.28 -7.82 14.20
N PHE A 127 5.82 -7.68 12.99
CA PHE A 127 6.73 -8.65 12.35
C PHE A 127 8.04 -7.98 11.92
N PRO A 128 8.92 -7.57 12.87
CA PRO A 128 10.14 -6.84 12.57
C PRO A 128 11.14 -7.64 11.71
N GLU A 129 11.15 -8.96 11.86
CA GLU A 129 12.01 -9.88 11.09
C GLU A 129 11.54 -10.07 9.63
N ASN A 130 10.34 -9.59 9.27
CA ASN A 130 9.83 -9.73 7.92
C ASN A 130 10.37 -8.60 7.02
N GLU A 131 11.49 -8.89 6.34
CA GLU A 131 12.17 -7.95 5.43
C GLU A 131 11.25 -7.37 4.34
N LYS A 132 10.24 -8.14 3.90
CA LYS A 132 9.28 -7.67 2.90
C LYS A 132 8.49 -6.48 3.43
N TYR A 133 8.00 -6.54 4.66
CA TYR A 133 7.21 -5.47 5.26
C TYR A 133 8.06 -4.23 5.54
N THR A 134 9.26 -4.41 6.08
CA THR A 134 10.17 -3.32 6.40
C THR A 134 10.67 -2.61 5.12
N SER A 135 10.98 -3.36 4.06
CA SER A 135 11.37 -2.82 2.75
C SER A 135 10.26 -1.99 2.12
N TRP A 136 9.01 -2.49 2.11
CA TRP A 136 7.87 -1.72 1.60
C TRP A 136 7.60 -0.45 2.41
N LEU A 137 7.69 -0.53 3.75
CA LEU A 137 7.54 0.64 4.62
C LEU A 137 8.61 1.70 4.35
N LYS A 138 9.86 1.28 4.14
CA LYS A 138 10.98 2.15 3.78
C LYS A 138 10.71 2.87 2.46
N ASN A 139 10.25 2.15 1.44
CA ASN A 139 9.87 2.72 0.14
C ASN A 139 8.71 3.73 0.28
N ALA A 140 7.70 3.40 1.08
CA ALA A 140 6.58 4.30 1.36
C ALA A 140 7.04 5.59 2.08
N ASN A 141 7.99 5.49 3.02
CA ASN A 141 8.56 6.62 3.72
C ASN A 141 9.52 7.47 2.85
N ALA A 142 10.23 6.85 1.91
CA ALA A 142 11.13 7.55 0.99
C ALA A 142 10.39 8.55 0.08
N TYR A 143 9.10 8.30 -0.22
CA TYR A 143 8.30 9.23 -1.02
C TYR A 143 8.24 10.65 -0.43
N LYS A 144 8.17 10.79 0.91
CA LYS A 144 8.21 12.12 1.55
C LYS A 144 9.49 12.88 1.20
N LEU A 145 10.62 12.18 1.13
CA LEU A 145 11.92 12.77 0.76
C LEU A 145 11.94 13.17 -0.72
N TYR A 146 11.44 12.31 -1.62
CA TYR A 146 11.34 12.65 -3.05
C TYR A 146 10.44 13.87 -3.31
N ARG A 147 9.35 14.04 -2.55
CA ARG A 147 8.49 15.23 -2.67
C ARG A 147 9.21 16.51 -2.23
N LEU A 148 9.98 16.45 -1.14
CA LEU A 148 10.77 17.59 -0.66
C LEU A 148 11.88 17.96 -1.65
N GLU A 149 12.59 16.96 -2.16
CA GLU A 149 13.63 17.15 -3.19
C GLU A 149 13.08 17.86 -4.44
N ARG A 150 11.92 17.43 -4.97
CA ARG A 150 11.28 18.12 -6.10
C ARG A 150 10.94 19.57 -5.79
N ALA A 151 10.51 19.86 -4.56
CA ALA A 151 10.25 21.24 -4.15
C ALA A 151 11.54 22.08 -4.18
N PHE A 152 12.66 21.56 -3.69
CA PHE A 152 13.96 22.24 -3.78
C PHE A 152 14.41 22.48 -5.22
N TYR A 153 14.27 21.49 -6.11
CA TYR A 153 14.57 21.68 -7.54
C TYR A 153 13.68 22.76 -8.17
N PHE A 154 12.38 22.76 -7.88
CA PHE A 154 11.48 23.79 -8.39
C PHE A 154 11.86 25.19 -7.88
N THR A 155 12.22 25.31 -6.61
CA THR A 155 12.71 26.55 -6.01
C THR A 155 13.99 27.03 -6.70
N ILE A 156 14.94 26.14 -6.98
CA ILE A 156 16.18 26.45 -7.69
C ILE A 156 15.88 27.00 -9.10
N VAL A 157 15.04 26.31 -9.87
CA VAL A 157 14.67 26.72 -11.23
C VAL A 157 13.95 28.08 -11.21
N THR A 158 13.04 28.28 -10.27
CA THR A 158 12.31 29.55 -10.10
C THR A 158 13.26 30.69 -9.73
N THR A 159 14.22 30.44 -8.84
CA THR A 159 15.22 31.43 -8.42
C THR A 159 16.11 31.85 -9.58
N LEU A 160 16.59 30.90 -10.39
CA LEU A 160 17.37 31.18 -11.60
C LEU A 160 16.54 31.96 -12.62
N PHE A 161 15.27 31.60 -12.81
CA PHE A 161 14.38 32.29 -13.74
C PHE A 161 14.13 33.75 -13.32
N VAL A 162 13.89 34.02 -12.03
CA VAL A 162 13.77 35.38 -11.50
C VAL A 162 15.07 36.17 -11.71
N TYR A 163 16.22 35.55 -11.43
CA TYR A 163 17.51 36.19 -11.65
C TYR A 163 17.73 36.60 -13.12
N LEU A 164 17.31 35.75 -14.08
CA LEU A 164 17.43 36.05 -15.51
C LEU A 164 16.47 37.14 -16.01
N LEU A 165 15.27 37.26 -15.42
CA LEU A 165 14.27 38.24 -15.86
C LEU A 165 14.56 39.66 -15.39
N PHE A 166 15.30 39.79 -14.30
CA PHE A 166 15.54 41.06 -13.64
C PHE A 166 17.05 41.31 -13.62
N ASP A 167 17.58 41.75 -14.76
CA ASP A 167 18.97 42.15 -14.87
C ASP A 167 19.17 43.49 -14.13
N GLY A 168 20.05 43.52 -13.13
CA GLY A 168 20.37 44.75 -12.38
C GLY A 168 19.52 45.05 -11.14
N ILE A 169 18.97 44.03 -10.45
CA ILE A 169 18.29 44.26 -9.17
C ILE A 169 19.28 44.76 -8.10
N HIS A 170 18.77 45.49 -7.10
CA HIS A 170 19.52 45.93 -5.93
C HIS A 170 20.47 44.85 -5.40
N TYR A 171 21.73 45.24 -5.18
CA TYR A 171 22.83 44.44 -4.61
C TYR A 171 22.44 43.51 -3.44
N LEU A 172 21.51 43.94 -2.59
CA LEU A 172 21.03 43.15 -1.46
C LEU A 172 20.19 41.94 -1.90
N LEU A 173 19.36 42.07 -2.94
CA LEU A 173 18.56 40.97 -3.44
C LEU A 173 19.43 39.93 -4.14
N ASP A 174 20.43 40.35 -4.92
CA ASP A 174 21.38 39.44 -5.55
C ASP A 174 22.13 38.58 -4.52
N ARG A 175 22.66 39.21 -3.47
CA ARG A 175 23.30 38.49 -2.36
C ARG A 175 22.35 37.52 -1.68
N PHE A 176 21.10 37.93 -1.45
CA PHE A 176 20.09 37.06 -0.85
C PHE A 176 19.79 35.84 -1.74
N LEU A 177 19.57 36.05 -3.04
CA LEU A 177 19.27 34.97 -3.99
C LEU A 177 20.43 33.98 -4.11
N ILE A 178 21.69 34.46 -4.13
CA ILE A 178 22.89 33.61 -4.14
C ILE A 178 22.96 32.75 -2.86
N VAL A 179 22.79 33.36 -1.68
CA VAL A 179 22.82 32.63 -0.40
C VAL A 179 21.67 31.62 -0.33
N PHE A 180 20.48 32.00 -0.77
CA PHE A 180 19.30 31.13 -0.79
C PHE A 180 19.48 29.95 -1.76
N PHE A 181 20.03 30.19 -2.94
CA PHE A 181 20.38 29.15 -3.91
C PHE A 181 21.40 28.17 -3.33
N ALA A 182 22.47 28.67 -2.71
CA ALA A 182 23.47 27.84 -2.03
C ALA A 182 22.84 26.99 -0.89
N ALA A 183 21.94 27.57 -0.10
CA ALA A 183 21.22 26.86 0.94
C ALA A 183 20.30 25.75 0.38
N CYS A 184 19.65 25.98 -0.77
CA CYS A 184 18.85 24.97 -1.45
C CYS A 184 19.72 23.81 -1.96
N LEU A 185 20.88 24.09 -2.55
CA LEU A 185 21.83 23.05 -2.98
C LEU A 185 22.34 22.23 -1.81
N LEU A 186 22.74 22.86 -0.71
CA LEU A 186 23.14 22.17 0.52
C LEU A 186 22.02 21.28 1.06
N SER A 187 20.78 21.75 1.02
CA SER A 187 19.61 20.97 1.44
C SER A 187 19.41 19.71 0.59
N ILE A 188 19.65 19.78 -0.73
CA ILE A 188 19.60 18.62 -1.63
C ILE A 188 20.70 17.60 -1.26
N VAL A 189 21.93 18.06 -1.03
CA VAL A 189 23.04 17.17 -0.61
C VAL A 189 22.71 16.47 0.70
N VAL A 190 22.18 17.20 1.68
CA VAL A 190 21.74 16.61 2.97
C VAL A 190 20.64 15.57 2.76
N LEU A 191 19.64 15.86 1.91
CA LEU A 191 18.60 14.89 1.58
C LEU A 191 19.17 13.61 0.94
N GLU A 192 20.15 13.75 0.06
CA GLU A 192 20.80 12.60 -0.61
C GLU A 192 21.60 11.75 0.38
N ILE A 193 22.31 12.38 1.32
CA ILE A 193 23.00 11.68 2.42
C ILE A 193 21.98 10.92 3.29
N ILE A 194 20.83 11.52 3.60
CA ILE A 194 19.77 10.87 4.38
C ILE A 194 19.22 9.65 3.62
N LYS A 195 18.96 9.77 2.31
CA LYS A 195 18.52 8.64 1.48
C LYS A 195 19.56 7.53 1.46
N TRP A 196 20.83 7.87 1.22
CA TRP A 196 21.93 6.91 1.15
C TRP A 196 22.11 6.14 2.47
N ARG A 197 22.07 6.84 3.61
CA ARG A 197 22.10 6.19 4.93
C ARG A 197 20.94 5.24 5.11
N ARG A 198 19.72 5.66 4.76
CA ARG A 198 18.54 4.80 4.82
C ARG A 198 18.72 3.56 3.95
N THR A 199 19.27 3.67 2.74
CA THR A 199 19.51 2.52 1.85
C THR A 199 20.55 1.54 2.38
N LYS A 200 21.60 2.00 3.10
CA LYS A 200 22.70 1.15 3.60
C LYS A 200 22.44 0.42 4.92
N THR A 201 21.51 0.88 5.74
CA THR A 201 21.13 0.22 7.00
C THR A 201 20.05 -0.86 6.80
N SER A 202 19.91 -1.40 5.59
CA SER A 202 19.19 -2.64 5.26
C SER A 202 20.13 -3.57 4.53
#